data_AF-A0A8J4LWF3-F1
#
_entry.id   AF-A0A8J4LWF3-F1
#
_cell.length_a   1.000
_cell.length_b   1.000
_cell.length_c   1.000
_cell.angle_alpha   90.00
_cell.angle_beta   90.00
_cell.angle_gamma   90.00
#
_symmetry.space_group_name_H-M   'P 1'
#
loop_
_entity.id
_entity.type
_entity.pdbx_description
1 polymer ?
#
loop_
_entity_poly.entity_id
_entity_poly.type
_entity_poly.pdbx_seq_one_letter_code
_entity_poly.pdbx_strand_id
1 'polypeptide(L)'
;MFFIVSFNPEYTHWAIDLSSPVWQVVRWSLWRSPIIRLYGYKTYIIIMYVMAVMVYLAVAVLVFLTQSMRRAEQSKSLRTAGLYLYGAYDIIFFTCYASFFDYFVFAANCNFAGKVKRHMYFDSVMCFEMPHLLHFCVAVLTAIVFLAVTVCLVVASGDLNPIARAPLSSPAVYPRLKVLAAKALFIVCSDVLDSVEKVQAVLNVSCVALICWWNLRSLPFFRTLINSVWFGLWLGILYTTSLYCVVVFQSNHEYGTFRQYTKVQFINFVLYGTVR
;
A
#
# COMPACT_ATOMS: atom_id res chain seq x y z
N MET A 1 6.35 4.22 -5.75
CA MET A 1 5.01 4.27 -5.16
C MET A 1 4.10 3.57 -6.17
N PHE A 2 4.04 2.24 -6.08
CA PHE A 2 3.07 1.49 -6.86
C PHE A 2 1.70 1.71 -6.20
N PHE A 3 0.77 2.25 -6.96
CA PHE A 3 -0.50 2.79 -6.49
C PHE A 3 -1.28 1.73 -5.71
N ILE A 4 -1.74 2.06 -4.50
CA ILE A 4 -2.96 1.42 -3.98
C ILE A 4 -4.10 2.22 -4.55
N VAL A 5 -4.85 1.53 -5.39
CA VAL A 5 -6.01 2.05 -6.04
C VAL A 5 -7.19 1.57 -5.20
N SER A 6 -7.98 2.50 -4.68
CA SER A 6 -9.15 2.20 -3.84
C SER A 6 -10.31 1.53 -4.60
N PHE A 7 -10.07 1.04 -5.82
CA PHE A 7 -11.07 0.41 -6.66
C PHE A 7 -10.89 -1.10 -6.57
N ASN A 8 -11.69 -1.76 -5.75
CA ASN A 8 -11.90 -3.20 -5.90
C ASN A 8 -13.00 -3.39 -6.97
N PRO A 9 -12.70 -3.98 -8.14
CA PRO A 9 -13.67 -4.14 -9.23
C PRO A 9 -14.75 -5.18 -8.93
N GLU A 10 -14.65 -5.88 -7.80
CA GLU A 10 -15.64 -6.88 -7.37
C GLU A 10 -16.75 -6.28 -6.55
N TYR A 11 -16.56 -5.06 -6.04
CA TYR A 11 -17.68 -4.29 -5.54
C TYR A 11 -18.64 -4.07 -6.71
N THR A 12 -19.84 -4.62 -6.56
CA THR A 12 -20.96 -4.59 -7.53
C THR A 12 -21.29 -3.20 -8.05
N HIS A 13 -20.84 -2.16 -7.34
CA HIS A 13 -21.04 -0.78 -7.70
C HIS A 13 -20.10 -0.35 -8.84
N TRP A 14 -18.84 -0.78 -8.92
CA TRP A 14 -17.89 -0.27 -9.92
C TRP A 14 -18.02 -0.94 -11.30
N ALA A 15 -18.72 -0.29 -12.23
CA ALA A 15 -18.80 -0.71 -13.63
C ALA A 15 -17.55 -0.30 -14.44
N ILE A 16 -16.40 -0.90 -14.15
CA ILE A 16 -15.13 -0.65 -14.86
C ILE A 16 -15.05 -1.50 -16.13
N ASP A 17 -14.72 -0.87 -17.26
CA ASP A 17 -14.44 -1.59 -18.49
C ASP A 17 -13.08 -2.31 -18.40
N LEU A 18 -13.15 -3.61 -18.09
CA LEU A 18 -11.99 -4.47 -17.93
C LEU A 18 -11.17 -4.65 -19.22
N SER A 19 -11.73 -4.31 -20.38
CA SER A 19 -11.05 -4.41 -21.68
C SER A 19 -10.22 -3.18 -22.04
N SER A 20 -10.42 -2.06 -21.33
CA SER A 20 -9.71 -0.82 -21.64
C SER A 20 -8.19 -0.95 -21.39
N PRO A 21 -7.33 -0.45 -22.29
CA PRO A 21 -5.88 -0.56 -22.15
C PRO A 21 -5.37 0.17 -20.90
N VAL A 22 -6.02 1.27 -20.55
CA VAL A 22 -5.79 2.04 -19.32
C VAL A 22 -5.99 1.15 -18.08
N TRP A 23 -7.10 0.41 -18.03
CA TRP A 23 -7.35 -0.52 -16.93
C TRP A 23 -6.35 -1.67 -16.90
N GLN A 24 -5.90 -2.17 -18.05
CA GLN A 24 -4.85 -3.19 -18.08
C GLN A 24 -3.56 -2.68 -17.44
N VAL A 25 -3.12 -1.46 -17.76
CA VAL A 25 -1.93 -0.86 -17.13
C VAL A 25 -2.12 -0.68 -15.62
N VAL A 26 -3.28 -0.15 -15.19
CA VAL A 26 -3.58 0.03 -13.75
C VAL A 26 -3.69 -1.31 -13.02
N ARG A 27 -4.24 -2.34 -13.66
CA ARG A 27 -4.32 -3.70 -13.10
C ARG A 27 -2.92 -4.25 -12.81
N TRP A 28 -1.95 -3.99 -13.69
CA TRP A 28 -0.57 -4.43 -13.49
C TRP A 28 0.19 -3.59 -12.45
N SER A 29 -0.24 -2.35 -12.18
CA SER A 29 0.32 -1.57 -11.07
C SER A 29 -0.14 -2.07 -9.70
N LEU A 30 -1.29 -2.73 -9.63
CA LEU A 30 -1.80 -3.47 -8.48
C LEU A 30 -1.39 -4.94 -8.55
N TRP A 31 -0.14 -5.25 -8.22
CA TRP A 31 0.42 -6.60 -8.33
C TRP A 31 -0.49 -7.71 -7.76
N ARG A 32 -1.24 -7.42 -6.69
CA ARG A 32 -2.21 -8.33 -6.06
C ARG A 32 -3.33 -8.78 -7.01
N SER A 33 -3.98 -7.86 -7.74
CA SER A 33 -5.20 -8.13 -8.52
C SER A 33 -5.07 -9.23 -9.59
N PRO A 34 -4.04 -9.25 -10.46
CA PRO A 34 -3.90 -10.29 -11.48
C PRO A 34 -3.61 -11.66 -10.87
N ILE A 35 -2.84 -11.73 -9.77
CA ILE A 35 -2.51 -13.00 -9.11
C ILE A 35 -3.78 -13.70 -8.64
N ILE A 36 -4.61 -12.96 -7.91
CA ILE A 36 -5.78 -13.55 -7.25
C ILE A 36 -6.83 -13.96 -8.29
N ARG A 37 -7.04 -13.14 -9.33
CA ARG A 37 -8.02 -13.41 -10.41
C ARG A 37 -7.64 -14.57 -11.32
N LEU A 38 -6.37 -14.67 -11.69
CA LEU A 38 -5.94 -15.63 -12.72
C LEU A 38 -5.45 -16.95 -12.11
N TYR A 39 -4.83 -16.92 -10.93
CA TYR A 39 -4.09 -18.06 -10.39
C TYR A 39 -4.63 -18.62 -9.07
N GLY A 40 -5.62 -17.96 -8.45
CA GLY A 40 -6.33 -18.44 -7.27
C GLY A 40 -5.53 -18.47 -5.96
N TYR A 41 -6.12 -19.09 -4.93
CA TYR A 41 -5.64 -19.05 -3.55
C TYR A 41 -4.25 -19.69 -3.35
N LYS A 42 -3.99 -20.85 -3.97
CA LYS A 42 -2.71 -21.56 -3.82
C LYS A 42 -1.53 -20.69 -4.26
N THR A 43 -1.68 -19.99 -5.38
CA THR A 43 -0.63 -19.12 -5.93
C THR A 43 -0.42 -17.89 -5.07
N TYR A 44 -1.51 -17.31 -4.56
CA TYR A 44 -1.44 -16.23 -3.57
C TYR A 44 -0.60 -16.62 -2.36
N ILE A 45 -0.84 -17.80 -1.78
CA ILE A 45 -0.07 -18.28 -0.61
C ILE A 45 1.40 -18.49 -0.95
N ILE A 46 1.74 -19.08 -2.10
CA ILE A 46 3.14 -19.27 -2.52
C ILE A 46 3.87 -17.93 -2.59
N ILE A 47 3.27 -16.94 -3.24
CA ILE A 47 3.88 -15.61 -3.40
C ILE A 47 3.99 -14.90 -2.05
N MET A 48 2.99 -15.03 -1.18
CA MET A 48 3.03 -14.49 0.19
C MET A 48 4.25 -15.01 0.96
N TYR A 49 4.54 -16.32 0.88
CA TYR A 49 5.73 -16.90 1.53
C TYR A 49 7.04 -16.45 0.91
N VAL A 50 7.11 -16.33 -0.42
CA VAL A 50 8.29 -15.76 -1.10
C VAL A 50 8.54 -14.33 -0.61
N MET A 51 7.50 -13.51 -0.52
CA MET A 51 7.59 -12.15 0.03
C MET A 51 8.01 -12.15 1.50
N ALA A 52 7.48 -13.05 2.32
CA ALA A 52 7.89 -13.18 3.71
C ALA A 52 9.38 -13.53 3.85
N VAL A 53 9.87 -14.52 3.08
CA VAL A 53 11.29 -14.89 3.06
C VAL A 53 12.15 -13.71 2.63
N MET A 54 11.74 -12.93 1.62
CA MET A 54 12.46 -11.71 1.22
C MET A 54 12.55 -10.70 2.36
N VAL A 55 11.47 -10.48 3.12
CA VAL A 55 11.46 -9.58 4.28
C VAL A 55 12.42 -10.08 5.37
N TYR A 56 12.36 -11.35 5.75
CA TYR A 56 13.25 -11.89 6.79
C TYR A 56 14.72 -11.92 6.36
N LEU A 57 15.00 -12.24 5.09
CA LEU A 57 16.36 -12.13 4.53
C LEU A 57 16.84 -10.69 4.57
N ALA A 58 15.99 -9.73 4.20
CA ALA A 58 16.32 -8.31 4.30
C ALA A 58 16.64 -7.91 5.75
N VAL A 59 15.90 -8.39 6.75
CA VAL A 59 16.23 -8.13 8.16
C VAL A 59 17.56 -8.77 8.57
N ALA A 60 17.80 -10.03 8.18
CA ALA A 60 19.05 -10.72 8.50
C ALA A 60 20.28 -10.02 7.90
N VAL A 61 20.18 -9.59 6.63
CA VAL A 61 21.26 -8.83 5.96
C VAL A 61 21.49 -7.48 6.64
N LEU A 62 20.43 -6.81 7.11
CA LEU A 62 20.56 -5.54 7.85
C LEU A 62 21.39 -5.75 9.12
N VAL A 63 21.02 -6.74 9.94
CA VAL A 63 21.71 -7.06 11.19
C VAL A 63 23.17 -7.42 10.93
N PHE A 64 23.41 -8.28 9.92
CA PHE A 64 24.76 -8.69 9.52
C PHE A 64 25.64 -7.50 9.12
N LEU A 65 25.10 -6.56 8.33
CA LEU A 65 25.84 -5.38 7.91
C LEU A 65 26.08 -4.41 9.05
N THR A 66 25.09 -4.17 9.91
CA THR A 66 25.29 -3.33 11.11
C THR A 66 26.41 -3.89 11.99
N GLN A 67 26.45 -5.21 12.18
CA GLN A 67 27.52 -5.87 12.92
C GLN A 67 28.88 -5.77 12.22
N SER A 68 28.90 -5.94 10.90
CA SER A 68 30.13 -5.88 10.09
C SER A 68 30.71 -4.48 10.05
N MET A 69 29.87 -3.45 9.87
CA MET A 69 30.30 -2.04 9.87
C MET A 69 30.89 -1.62 11.21
N ARG A 70 30.34 -2.13 12.32
CA ARG A 70 30.89 -1.87 13.66
C ARG A 70 32.31 -2.43 13.86
N ARG A 71 32.69 -3.47 13.11
CA ARG A 71 34.02 -4.12 13.21
C ARG A 71 35.02 -3.61 12.17
N ALA A 72 34.56 -3.07 11.04
CA ALA A 72 35.39 -2.73 9.90
C ALA A 72 35.14 -1.29 9.42
N GLU A 73 35.48 -0.30 10.25
CA GLU A 73 35.29 1.14 9.97
C GLU A 73 35.95 1.64 8.67
N GLN A 74 36.89 0.89 8.08
CA GLN A 74 37.75 1.36 6.98
C GLN A 74 37.57 0.61 5.64
N SER A 75 36.73 -0.42 5.56
CA SER A 75 36.62 -1.21 4.31
C SER A 75 35.80 -0.48 3.24
N LYS A 76 36.45 -0.08 2.14
CA LYS A 76 35.79 0.53 0.97
C LYS A 76 34.71 -0.37 0.37
N SER A 77 34.93 -1.68 0.35
CA SER A 77 33.98 -2.67 -0.19
C SER A 77 32.68 -2.70 0.63
N LEU A 78 32.80 -2.69 1.96
CA LEU A 78 31.64 -2.74 2.86
C LEU A 78 30.79 -1.46 2.75
N ARG A 79 31.45 -0.30 2.55
CA ARG A 79 30.76 0.97 2.28
C ARG A 79 29.97 0.93 0.96
N THR A 80 30.56 0.40 -0.10
CA THR A 80 29.88 0.22 -1.39
C THR A 80 28.69 -0.74 -1.27
N ALA A 81 28.86 -1.87 -0.58
CA ALA A 81 27.77 -2.82 -0.33
C ALA A 81 26.61 -2.17 0.47
N GLY A 82 26.93 -1.35 1.46
CA GLY A 82 25.93 -0.57 2.23
C GLY A 82 25.12 0.38 1.35
N LEU A 83 25.75 1.05 0.38
CA LEU A 83 25.03 1.94 -0.56
C LEU A 83 24.05 1.18 -1.46
N TYR A 84 24.47 0.05 -2.04
CA TYR A 84 23.59 -0.77 -2.86
C TYR A 84 22.41 -1.31 -2.05
N LEU A 85 22.68 -1.77 -0.84
CA LEU A 85 21.63 -2.31 0.01
C LEU A 85 20.66 -1.22 0.47
N TYR A 86 21.16 -0.02 0.80
CA TYR A 86 20.29 1.12 1.10
C TYR A 86 19.32 1.41 -0.07
N GLY A 87 19.82 1.40 -1.31
CA GLY A 87 18.97 1.52 -2.51
C GLY A 87 17.93 0.40 -2.62
N ALA A 88 18.30 -0.85 -2.30
CA ALA A 88 17.37 -1.98 -2.29
C ALA A 88 16.29 -1.84 -1.21
N TYR A 89 16.65 -1.42 0.02
CA TYR A 89 15.68 -1.12 1.08
C TYR A 89 14.74 0.01 0.67
N ASP A 90 15.25 1.05 0.01
CA ASP A 90 14.43 2.17 -0.47
C ASP A 90 13.36 1.70 -1.48
N ILE A 91 13.72 0.76 -2.34
CA ILE A 91 12.77 0.15 -3.26
C ILE A 91 11.75 -0.69 -2.49
N ILE A 92 12.19 -1.63 -1.65
CA ILE A 92 11.29 -2.59 -0.99
C ILE A 92 10.38 -1.89 0.05
N PHE A 93 10.95 -1.14 0.98
CA PHE A 93 10.27 -0.63 2.17
C PHE A 93 9.70 0.78 2.02
N PHE A 94 10.05 1.54 0.98
CA PHE A 94 9.41 2.83 0.69
C PHE A 94 8.62 2.81 -0.62
N THR A 95 9.19 2.28 -1.70
CA THR A 95 8.56 2.32 -3.03
C THR A 95 7.46 1.27 -3.19
N CYS A 96 7.73 0.04 -2.73
CA CYS A 96 6.85 -1.12 -2.76
C CYS A 96 6.13 -1.38 -1.44
N TYR A 97 6.29 -0.49 -0.44
CA TYR A 97 5.66 -0.58 0.87
C TYR A 97 4.18 -0.93 0.80
N ALA A 98 3.44 -0.15 0.00
CA ALA A 98 2.00 -0.26 -0.11
C ALA A 98 1.62 -1.66 -0.62
N SER A 99 2.28 -2.14 -1.67
CA SER A 99 2.02 -3.46 -2.26
C SER A 99 2.40 -4.61 -1.33
N PHE A 100 3.54 -4.55 -0.63
CA PHE A 100 3.94 -5.61 0.30
C PHE A 100 3.02 -5.67 1.50
N PHE A 101 2.71 -4.52 2.09
CA PHE A 101 1.86 -4.46 3.26
C PHE A 101 0.42 -4.88 2.94
N ASP A 102 -0.16 -4.38 1.85
CA ASP A 102 -1.46 -4.80 1.30
C ASP A 102 -1.50 -6.33 1.06
N TYR A 103 -0.44 -6.92 0.50
CA TYR A 103 -0.40 -8.36 0.26
C TYR A 103 -0.52 -9.21 1.53
N PHE A 104 0.15 -8.79 2.61
CA PHE A 104 0.09 -9.49 3.89
C PHE A 104 -1.23 -9.22 4.63
N VAL A 105 -1.70 -7.98 4.62
CA VAL A 105 -2.96 -7.58 5.27
C VAL A 105 -4.15 -8.22 4.56
N PHE A 106 -4.09 -8.43 3.24
CA PHE A 106 -5.16 -9.07 2.49
C PHE A 106 -5.50 -10.49 2.97
N ALA A 107 -4.56 -11.21 3.59
CA ALA A 107 -4.87 -12.50 4.22
C ALA A 107 -5.96 -12.38 5.30
N ALA A 108 -6.13 -11.18 5.88
CA ALA A 108 -7.15 -10.84 6.85
C ALA A 108 -8.49 -10.38 6.24
N ASN A 109 -8.65 -10.40 4.91
CA ASN A 109 -9.87 -9.96 4.25
C ASN A 109 -11.00 -10.99 4.36
N CYS A 110 -11.58 -11.06 5.55
CA CYS A 110 -12.63 -12.00 5.92
C CYS A 110 -13.98 -11.31 6.08
N ASN A 111 -15.05 -12.05 5.84
CA ASN A 111 -16.41 -11.58 6.10
C ASN A 111 -16.71 -11.58 7.61
N PHE A 112 -16.23 -10.56 8.31
CA PHE A 112 -16.42 -10.42 9.75
C PHE A 112 -17.87 -10.09 10.14
N ALA A 113 -18.66 -9.48 9.26
CA ALA A 113 -20.08 -9.20 9.51
C ALA A 113 -20.99 -10.41 9.27
N GLY A 114 -20.61 -11.31 8.36
CA GLY A 114 -21.41 -12.50 8.00
C GLY A 114 -21.50 -13.54 9.11
N LYS A 115 -22.55 -14.37 9.09
CA LYS A 115 -22.69 -15.53 10.00
C LYS A 115 -21.57 -16.55 9.80
N VAL A 116 -21.16 -16.76 8.55
CA VAL A 116 -20.05 -17.64 8.18
C VAL A 116 -18.84 -16.78 7.83
N LYS A 117 -17.71 -17.03 8.48
CA LYS A 117 -16.47 -16.25 8.36
C LYS A 117 -15.62 -16.75 7.20
N ARG A 118 -16.14 -16.61 5.97
CA ARG A 118 -15.40 -16.91 4.74
C ARG A 118 -14.49 -15.76 4.37
N HIS A 119 -13.44 -16.06 3.62
CA HIS A 119 -12.61 -15.04 3.00
C HIS A 119 -13.44 -14.31 1.92
N MET A 120 -13.40 -12.98 1.85
CA MET A 120 -14.26 -12.21 0.94
C MET A 120 -14.05 -12.52 -0.53
N TYR A 121 -12.80 -12.82 -0.89
CA TYR A 121 -12.45 -13.16 -2.26
C TYR A 121 -12.52 -14.67 -2.55
N PHE A 122 -12.23 -15.50 -1.54
CA PHE A 122 -12.07 -16.94 -1.72
C PHE A 122 -13.19 -17.64 -0.97
N ASP A 123 -14.37 -17.70 -1.60
CA ASP A 123 -15.61 -18.22 -0.97
C ASP A 123 -15.52 -19.65 -0.45
N SER A 124 -14.57 -20.44 -0.95
CA SER A 124 -14.29 -21.82 -0.52
C SER A 124 -13.39 -21.90 0.72
N VAL A 125 -12.82 -20.77 1.17
CA VAL A 125 -11.84 -20.72 2.26
C VAL A 125 -12.48 -20.11 3.50
N MET A 126 -12.49 -20.89 4.58
CA MET A 126 -12.92 -20.44 5.90
C MET A 126 -11.74 -19.79 6.63
N CYS A 127 -11.93 -18.58 7.16
CA CYS A 127 -10.83 -17.81 7.72
C CYS A 127 -10.27 -18.36 9.03
N PHE A 128 -11.12 -18.99 9.85
CA PHE A 128 -10.73 -19.52 11.16
C PHE A 128 -10.50 -21.04 11.15
N GLU A 129 -10.40 -21.64 9.97
CA GLU A 129 -10.12 -23.07 9.81
C GLU A 129 -8.73 -23.28 9.21
N MET A 130 -8.12 -24.42 9.53
CA MET A 130 -6.89 -24.86 8.88
C MET A 130 -7.18 -25.26 7.42
N PRO A 131 -6.30 -24.96 6.46
CA PRO A 131 -4.95 -24.41 6.63
C PRO A 131 -4.85 -22.88 6.64
N HIS A 132 -5.94 -22.16 6.33
CA HIS A 132 -5.90 -20.71 6.14
C HIS A 132 -5.46 -19.96 7.41
N LEU A 133 -5.93 -20.38 8.58
CA LEU A 133 -5.57 -19.75 9.85
C LEU A 133 -4.04 -19.68 10.06
N LEU A 134 -3.29 -20.70 9.65
CA LEU A 134 -1.82 -20.71 9.74
C LEU A 134 -1.20 -19.65 8.83
N HIS A 135 -1.66 -19.59 7.57
CA HIS A 135 -1.19 -18.60 6.60
C HIS A 135 -1.51 -17.17 7.04
N PHE A 136 -2.72 -16.96 7.57
CA PHE A 136 -3.16 -15.70 8.17
C PHE A 136 -2.22 -15.26 9.30
N CYS A 137 -1.89 -16.14 10.25
CA CYS A 137 -0.97 -15.82 11.34
C CYS A 137 0.43 -15.45 10.82
N VAL A 138 0.96 -16.18 9.85
CA VAL A 138 2.27 -15.87 9.24
C VAL A 138 2.24 -14.51 8.54
N ALA A 139 1.16 -14.21 7.81
CA ALA A 139 0.99 -12.95 7.11
C ALA A 139 0.96 -11.76 8.09
N VAL A 140 0.15 -11.86 9.15
CA VAL A 140 0.04 -10.81 10.18
C VAL A 140 1.37 -10.58 10.90
N LEU A 141 2.06 -11.64 11.33
CA LEU A 141 3.38 -11.51 11.97
C LEU A 141 4.39 -10.86 11.03
N THR A 142 4.40 -11.26 9.76
CA THR A 142 5.29 -10.68 8.75
C THR A 142 4.94 -9.21 8.47
N ALA A 143 3.66 -8.84 8.44
CA ALA A 143 3.21 -7.46 8.29
C ALA A 143 3.69 -6.57 9.46
N ILE A 144 3.64 -7.08 10.69
CA ILE A 144 4.15 -6.37 11.88
C ILE A 144 5.67 -6.15 11.77
N VAL A 145 6.43 -7.19 11.42
CA VAL A 145 7.89 -7.08 11.22
C VAL A 145 8.20 -6.09 10.10
N PHE A 146 7.49 -6.18 8.97
CA PHE A 146 7.66 -5.29 7.83
C PHE A 146 7.42 -3.84 8.23
N LEU A 147 6.31 -3.55 8.92
CA LEU A 147 5.97 -2.21 9.39
C LEU A 147 7.01 -1.68 10.40
N ALA A 148 7.45 -2.51 11.35
CA ALA A 148 8.47 -2.13 12.33
C ALA A 148 9.79 -1.76 11.65
N VAL A 149 10.24 -2.55 10.66
CA VAL A 149 11.44 -2.25 9.88
C VAL A 149 11.26 -0.96 9.06
N THR A 150 10.09 -0.76 8.43
CA THR A 150 9.80 0.50 7.72
C THR A 150 9.87 1.70 8.66
N VAL A 151 9.31 1.61 9.87
CA VAL A 151 9.38 2.68 10.88
C VAL A 151 10.84 2.99 11.21
N CYS A 152 11.66 1.98 11.51
CA CYS A 152 13.08 2.16 11.78
C CYS A 152 13.82 2.81 10.61
N LEU A 153 13.53 2.40 9.37
CA LEU A 153 14.11 2.99 8.17
C LEU A 153 13.67 4.45 7.98
N VAL A 154 12.42 4.80 8.28
CA VAL A 154 11.94 6.20 8.23
C VAL A 154 12.69 7.08 9.21
N VAL A 155 12.93 6.57 10.42
CA VAL A 155 13.74 7.26 11.45
C VAL A 155 15.18 7.41 10.95
N ALA A 156 15.76 6.34 10.39
CA ALA A 156 17.14 6.35 9.87
C ALA A 156 17.31 7.29 8.66
N SER A 157 16.28 7.44 7.82
CA SER A 157 16.26 8.38 6.69
C SER A 157 15.98 9.83 7.10
N GLY A 158 15.77 10.10 8.40
CA GLY A 158 15.72 11.45 8.94
C GLY A 158 17.12 12.05 8.95
N ASP A 159 17.45 12.82 7.91
CA ASP A 159 18.74 13.50 7.83
C ASP A 159 18.58 14.95 8.27
N LEU A 160 19.34 15.35 9.28
CA LEU A 160 19.42 16.74 9.74
C LEU A 160 20.29 17.59 8.79
N ASN A 161 21.05 16.97 7.89
CA ASN A 161 21.89 17.66 6.94
C ASN A 161 21.06 18.17 5.73
N PRO A 162 20.90 19.49 5.55
CA PRO A 162 20.16 20.05 4.42
C PRO A 162 20.87 19.84 3.06
N ILE A 163 22.14 19.43 3.06
CA ILE A 163 22.93 19.13 1.85
C ILE A 163 22.70 17.68 1.38
N ALA A 164 21.97 16.87 2.16
CA ALA A 164 21.66 15.49 1.81
C ALA A 164 21.02 15.40 0.42
N ARG A 165 21.71 14.75 -0.52
CA ARG A 165 21.28 14.67 -1.92
C ARG A 165 20.21 13.61 -2.16
N ALA A 166 19.92 12.76 -1.18
CA ALA A 166 18.92 11.70 -1.30
C ALA A 166 17.55 12.31 -1.64
N PRO A 167 16.81 11.78 -2.62
CA PRO A 167 15.54 12.36 -3.04
C PRO A 167 14.46 12.32 -1.94
N LEU A 168 14.51 11.34 -1.05
CA LEU A 168 13.55 11.16 0.04
C LEU A 168 14.08 11.64 1.40
N SER A 169 15.14 12.44 1.42
CA SER A 169 15.64 13.07 2.65
C SER A 169 14.61 14.05 3.19
N SER A 170 14.48 14.09 4.52
CA SER A 170 13.47 14.85 5.23
C SER A 170 14.05 15.44 6.49
N PRO A 171 13.81 16.75 6.76
CA PRO A 171 14.29 17.40 7.98
C PRO A 171 13.51 16.99 9.24
N ALA A 172 12.33 16.36 9.09
CA ALA A 172 11.44 16.05 10.20
C ALA A 172 10.91 14.62 10.12
N VAL A 173 11.37 13.79 11.06
CA VAL A 173 10.94 12.38 11.17
C VAL A 173 9.49 12.27 11.62
N TYR A 174 9.05 13.10 12.56
CA TYR A 174 7.71 13.00 13.16
C TYR A 174 6.56 13.10 12.16
N PRO A 175 6.51 14.09 11.22
CA PRO A 175 5.49 14.12 10.19
C PRO A 175 5.48 12.87 9.30
N ARG A 176 6.66 12.33 8.95
CA ARG A 176 6.77 11.11 8.14
C ARG A 176 6.24 9.88 8.85
N LEU A 177 6.49 9.75 10.15
CA LEU A 177 5.93 8.66 10.97
C LEU A 177 4.41 8.76 11.08
N LYS A 178 3.85 9.96 11.28
CA LYS A 178 2.40 10.17 11.29
C LYS A 178 1.77 9.77 9.96
N VAL A 179 2.37 10.23 8.86
CA VAL A 179 1.94 9.86 7.50
C VAL A 179 2.05 8.35 7.28
N LEU A 180 3.14 7.69 7.69
CA LEU A 180 3.27 6.24 7.59
C LEU A 180 2.20 5.50 8.39
N ALA A 181 1.93 5.92 9.62
CA ALA A 181 0.90 5.31 10.47
C ALA A 181 -0.49 5.44 9.83
N ALA A 182 -0.85 6.61 9.31
CA ALA A 182 -2.12 6.77 8.59
C ALA A 182 -2.17 5.97 7.28
N LYS A 183 -1.05 5.78 6.58
CA LYS A 183 -0.99 4.88 5.42
C LYS A 183 -1.23 3.42 5.83
N ALA A 184 -0.58 2.96 6.89
CA ALA A 184 -0.78 1.61 7.41
C ALA A 184 -2.24 1.39 7.79
N LEU A 185 -2.84 2.36 8.51
CA LEU A 185 -4.24 2.32 8.88
C LEU A 185 -5.17 2.31 7.66
N PHE A 186 -4.90 3.16 6.66
CA PHE A 186 -5.64 3.18 5.41
C PHE A 186 -5.64 1.81 4.71
N ILE A 187 -4.49 1.14 4.62
CA ILE A 187 -4.38 -0.19 4.00
C ILE A 187 -5.15 -1.23 4.81
N VAL A 188 -4.98 -1.24 6.14
CA VAL A 188 -5.70 -2.15 7.04
C VAL A 188 -7.21 -1.95 6.94
N CYS A 189 -7.70 -0.71 6.99
CA CYS A 189 -9.12 -0.43 6.81
C CYS A 189 -9.60 -0.86 5.42
N SER A 190 -8.81 -0.60 4.38
CA SER A 190 -9.19 -0.93 3.01
C SER A 190 -9.22 -2.43 2.71
N ASP A 191 -8.48 -3.26 3.44
CA ASP A 191 -8.42 -4.71 3.20
C ASP A 191 -9.26 -5.52 4.19
N VAL A 192 -9.42 -5.05 5.44
CA VAL A 192 -10.08 -5.83 6.52
C VAL A 192 -11.57 -5.49 6.66
N LEU A 193 -11.97 -4.27 6.30
CA LEU A 193 -13.34 -3.77 6.54
C LEU A 193 -14.28 -3.92 5.33
N ASP A 194 -13.92 -4.73 4.34
CA ASP A 194 -14.75 -5.01 3.16
C ASP A 194 -16.17 -5.51 3.53
N SER A 195 -16.34 -6.16 4.70
CA SER A 195 -17.65 -6.59 5.20
C SER A 195 -18.57 -5.46 5.68
N VAL A 196 -18.03 -4.26 5.92
CA VAL A 196 -18.75 -3.11 6.45
C VAL A 196 -18.39 -1.88 5.63
N GLU A 197 -18.77 -1.91 4.35
CA GLU A 197 -18.41 -0.94 3.31
C GLU A 197 -18.60 0.53 3.72
N LYS A 198 -19.68 0.86 4.44
CA LYS A 198 -19.94 2.22 4.94
C LYS A 198 -18.85 2.72 5.90
N VAL A 199 -18.43 1.86 6.83
CA VAL A 199 -17.40 2.19 7.82
C VAL A 199 -16.04 2.27 7.13
N GLN A 200 -15.74 1.32 6.24
CA GLN A 200 -14.54 1.33 5.42
C GLN A 200 -14.42 2.64 4.62
N ALA A 201 -15.49 3.06 3.93
CA ALA A 201 -15.49 4.26 3.12
C ALA A 201 -15.17 5.53 3.93
N VAL A 202 -15.82 5.71 5.08
CA VAL A 202 -15.58 6.87 5.95
C VAL A 202 -14.16 6.86 6.51
N LEU A 203 -13.66 5.71 6.96
CA LEU A 203 -12.30 5.58 7.50
C LEU A 203 -11.24 5.83 6.43
N ASN A 204 -11.46 5.33 5.21
CA ASN A 204 -10.55 5.52 4.09
C ASN A 204 -10.42 7.01 3.73
N VAL A 205 -11.54 7.72 3.57
CA VAL A 205 -11.54 9.17 3.32
C VAL A 205 -10.85 9.92 4.46
N SER A 206 -11.16 9.59 5.71
CA SER A 206 -10.58 10.24 6.89
C SER A 206 -9.07 10.06 6.97
N CYS A 207 -8.56 8.84 6.75
CA CYS A 207 -7.13 8.56 6.76
C CYS A 207 -6.40 9.32 5.65
N VAL A 208 -6.95 9.33 4.44
CA VAL A 208 -6.34 10.00 3.30
C VAL A 208 -6.38 11.52 3.44
N ALA A 209 -7.48 12.08 3.97
CA ALA A 209 -7.58 13.51 4.28
C ALA A 209 -6.53 13.93 5.31
N LEU A 210 -6.30 13.12 6.35
CA LEU A 210 -5.24 13.35 7.34
C LEU A 210 -3.84 13.29 6.72
N ILE A 211 -3.59 12.34 5.81
CA ILE A 211 -2.32 12.25 5.07
C ILE A 211 -2.11 13.52 4.22
N CYS A 212 -3.13 13.95 3.47
CA CYS A 212 -3.08 15.19 2.69
C CYS A 212 -2.79 16.40 3.58
N TRP A 213 -3.48 16.52 4.71
CA TRP A 213 -3.31 17.60 5.68
C TRP A 213 -1.88 17.65 6.23
N TRP A 214 -1.31 16.52 6.65
CA TRP A 214 0.05 16.48 7.18
C TRP A 214 1.13 16.75 6.12
N ASN A 215 0.93 16.26 4.89
CA ASN A 215 1.85 16.57 3.78
C ASN A 215 1.83 18.06 3.45
N LEU A 216 0.64 18.69 3.40
CA LEU A 216 0.51 20.11 3.11
C LEU A 216 1.12 20.98 4.22
N ARG A 217 0.86 20.63 5.49
CA ARG A 217 1.34 21.40 6.64
C ARG A 217 2.84 21.26 6.89
N SER A 218 3.41 20.09 6.62
CA SER A 218 4.79 19.79 7.04
C SER A 218 5.81 19.84 5.91
N LEU A 219 5.37 19.80 4.64
CA LEU A 219 6.23 19.74 3.44
C LEU A 219 7.45 18.82 3.66
N PRO A 220 7.21 17.51 3.84
CA PRO A 220 8.17 16.61 4.48
C PRO A 220 9.50 16.46 3.75
N PHE A 221 9.62 16.82 2.48
CA PHE A 221 10.85 16.67 1.70
C PHE A 221 11.56 18.00 1.49
N PHE A 222 12.90 17.98 1.39
CA PHE A 222 13.67 19.17 1.03
C PHE A 222 13.37 19.68 -0.40
N ARG A 223 13.00 18.79 -1.31
CA ARG A 223 12.74 19.14 -2.71
C ARG A 223 11.26 19.44 -2.92
N THR A 224 10.94 20.67 -3.30
CA THR A 224 9.56 21.13 -3.58
C THR A 224 8.87 20.27 -4.64
N LEU A 225 9.57 19.87 -5.70
CA LEU A 225 9.02 19.01 -6.75
C LEU A 225 8.49 17.69 -6.18
N ILE A 226 9.21 17.08 -5.24
CA ILE A 226 8.82 15.81 -4.61
C ILE A 226 7.61 16.02 -3.72
N ASN A 227 7.57 17.11 -2.94
CA ASN A 227 6.37 17.47 -2.16
C ASN A 227 5.15 17.65 -3.07
N SER A 228 5.26 18.36 -4.19
CA SER A 228 4.16 18.59 -5.12
C SER A 228 3.66 17.30 -5.76
N VAL A 229 4.56 16.45 -6.26
CA VAL A 229 4.19 15.14 -6.85
C VAL A 229 3.54 14.25 -5.79
N TRP A 230 4.14 14.17 -4.59
CA TRP A 230 3.64 13.32 -3.52
C TRP A 230 2.26 13.77 -3.03
N PHE A 231 2.09 15.07 -2.82
CA PHE A 231 0.80 15.64 -2.44
C PHE A 231 -0.25 15.46 -3.53
N GLY A 232 0.11 15.68 -4.81
CA GLY A 232 -0.78 15.44 -5.95
C GLY A 232 -1.27 13.99 -6.02
N LEU A 233 -0.40 13.02 -5.76
CA LEU A 233 -0.79 11.61 -5.68
C LEU A 233 -1.79 11.35 -4.55
N TRP A 234 -1.59 11.93 -3.36
CA TRP A 234 -2.51 11.78 -2.24
C TRP A 234 -3.85 12.49 -2.45
N LEU A 235 -3.85 13.67 -3.07
CA LEU A 235 -5.08 14.34 -3.50
C LEU A 235 -5.87 13.48 -4.49
N GLY A 236 -5.15 12.80 -5.38
CA GLY A 236 -5.73 11.79 -6.23
C GLY A 236 -6.47 10.73 -5.41
N ILE A 237 -5.78 10.06 -4.48
CA ILE A 237 -6.39 9.01 -3.65
C ILE A 237 -7.56 9.57 -2.81
N LEU A 238 -7.47 10.83 -2.36
CA LEU A 238 -8.55 11.49 -1.63
C LEU A 238 -9.79 11.62 -2.49
N TYR A 239 -9.62 11.99 -3.76
CA TYR A 239 -10.71 12.08 -4.70
C TYR A 239 -11.37 10.71 -4.93
N THR A 240 -10.58 9.66 -5.17
CA THR A 240 -11.13 8.31 -5.44
C THR A 240 -11.85 7.72 -4.22
N THR A 241 -11.30 7.91 -3.02
CA THR A 241 -11.93 7.47 -1.77
C THR A 241 -13.19 8.27 -1.45
N SER A 242 -13.20 9.58 -1.75
CA SER A 242 -14.40 10.41 -1.59
C SER A 242 -15.51 9.97 -2.55
N LEU A 243 -15.16 9.65 -3.80
CA LEU A 243 -16.11 9.12 -4.77
C LEU A 243 -16.67 7.76 -4.31
N TYR A 244 -15.81 6.87 -3.80
CA TYR A 244 -16.24 5.61 -3.19
C TYR A 244 -17.23 5.84 -2.03
N CYS A 245 -16.96 6.82 -1.16
CA CYS A 245 -17.86 7.17 -0.07
C CYS A 245 -19.22 7.68 -0.58
N VAL A 246 -19.25 8.58 -1.56
CA VAL A 246 -20.51 9.05 -2.18
C VAL A 246 -21.30 7.87 -2.75
N VAL A 247 -20.63 6.97 -3.45
CA VAL A 247 -21.22 5.76 -4.03
C VAL A 247 -21.87 4.87 -2.97
N VAL A 248 -21.15 4.55 -1.90
CA VAL A 248 -21.62 3.63 -0.85
C VAL A 248 -22.81 4.18 -0.07
N PHE A 249 -22.92 5.52 0.03
CA PHE A 249 -24.03 6.18 0.75
C PHE A 249 -25.22 6.55 -0.13
N GLN A 250 -25.09 6.50 -1.46
CA GLN A 250 -26.19 6.81 -2.36
C GLN A 250 -27.21 5.66 -2.41
N SER A 251 -28.44 5.90 -1.98
CA SER A 251 -29.49 4.87 -1.89
C SER A 251 -30.08 4.44 -3.25
N ASN A 252 -30.06 5.33 -4.24
CA ASN A 252 -30.69 5.11 -5.55
C ASN A 252 -29.65 4.75 -6.61
N HIS A 253 -29.52 3.45 -6.86
CA HIS A 253 -28.58 2.87 -7.82
C HIS A 253 -29.18 2.87 -9.24
N GLU A 254 -29.38 4.05 -9.84
CA GLU A 254 -29.63 4.09 -11.28
C GLU A 254 -28.34 3.73 -12.02
N TYR A 255 -28.32 2.51 -12.55
CA TYR A 255 -27.16 1.86 -13.21
C TYR A 255 -26.55 2.73 -14.33
N GLY A 256 -27.36 3.52 -15.03
CA GLY A 256 -26.93 4.39 -16.13
C GLY A 256 -26.05 5.56 -15.66
N THR A 257 -26.49 6.26 -14.62
CA THR A 257 -25.78 7.40 -14.03
C THR A 257 -24.46 6.94 -13.42
N PHE A 258 -24.45 5.77 -12.79
CA PHE A 258 -23.25 5.18 -12.20
C PHE A 258 -22.16 4.87 -13.23
N ARG A 259 -22.55 4.27 -14.36
CA ARG A 259 -21.63 3.94 -15.45
C ARG A 259 -21.01 5.20 -16.06
N GLN A 260 -21.77 6.30 -16.12
CA GLN A 260 -21.29 7.57 -16.65
C GLN A 260 -20.27 8.23 -15.71
N TYR A 261 -20.55 8.27 -14.40
CA TYR A 261 -19.57 8.76 -13.41
C TYR A 261 -18.30 7.91 -13.41
N THR A 262 -18.43 6.59 -13.46
CA THR A 262 -17.27 5.68 -13.43
C THR A 262 -16.44 5.80 -14.71
N LYS A 263 -17.06 5.78 -15.90
CA LYS A 263 -16.30 5.87 -17.16
C LYS A 263 -15.59 7.20 -17.35
N VAL A 264 -16.29 8.32 -17.10
CA VAL A 264 -15.71 9.65 -17.32
C VAL A 264 -14.62 9.93 -16.29
N GLN A 265 -14.84 9.59 -15.02
CA GLN A 265 -13.87 9.91 -13.97
C GLN A 265 -12.67 8.96 -13.98
N PHE A 266 -12.83 7.67 -14.29
CA PHE A 266 -11.72 6.72 -14.34
C PHE A 266 -10.75 7.02 -15.47
N ILE A 267 -11.26 7.39 -16.66
CA ILE A 267 -10.45 7.79 -17.81
C ILE A 267 -9.67 9.07 -17.49
N ASN A 268 -10.35 10.09 -16.94
CA ASN A 268 -9.68 11.34 -16.58
C ASN A 268 -8.58 11.10 -15.53
N PHE A 269 -8.85 10.28 -14.53
CA PHE A 269 -7.94 10.10 -13.39
C PHE A 269 -6.67 9.32 -13.75
N VAL A 270 -6.75 8.30 -14.60
CA VAL A 270 -5.55 7.57 -15.07
C VAL A 270 -4.78 8.38 -16.12
N LEU A 271 -5.47 9.19 -16.94
CA LEU A 271 -4.83 10.03 -17.96
C LEU A 271 -4.23 11.33 -17.41
N TYR A 272 -4.59 11.79 -16.21
CA TYR A 272 -3.91 12.94 -15.58
C TYR A 272 -2.43 12.66 -15.24
N GLY A 273 -1.93 11.43 -15.40
CA GLY A 273 -0.51 11.06 -15.31
C GLY A 273 0.24 11.03 -16.65
N THR A 274 -0.44 11.23 -17.78
CA THR A 274 0.17 11.23 -19.12
C THR A 274 -0.40 12.38 -19.94
N VAL A 275 0.34 13.50 -19.88
CA VAL A 275 0.64 14.42 -20.99
C VAL A 275 -0.53 14.73 -21.95
N ARG A 276 -0.98 16.00 -21.91
CA ARG A 276 -1.55 16.67 -23.09
C ARG A 276 -0.55 16.63 -24.25
#